data_AF-A0A8J7I0S3-F1
#
_entry.id   AF-A0A8J7I0S3-F1
#
_cell.length_a   1.000
_cell.length_b   1.000
_cell.length_c   1.000
_cell.angle_alpha   90.00
_cell.angle_beta   90.00
_cell.angle_gamma   90.00
#
_symmetry.space_group_name_H-M   'P 1'
#
loop_
_entity.id
_entity.type
_entity.pdbx_description
1 polymer ?
#
loop_
_entity_poly.entity_id
_entity_poly.type
_entity_poly.pdbx_seq_one_letter_code
_entity_poly.pdbx_strand_id
1 'polypeptide(L)'
;MSKLPSGLRRVYNTLYKRKATGLISYAPTPSEIKDYFESQEFDVNNITDEQFEQAISYFTKGELSTVNQEYFDAVSSDKAEVPSSKPEAKASPESNQIIVSGADKQALVSSQSSALGFSLTEEETIAVADSIDNVFADYSAFISSVTNAIKGYIAHKFDTIENDLESSTTEVREYLNARTNQLNQKVSNFADNVKAIQTDTTAIRNNLKNSQTTIMARFRFT
;
A
#
# COMPACT_ATOMS: atom_id res chain seq x y z
N MET A 1 -6.01 -14.94 -13.20
CA MET A 1 -4.77 -14.64 -12.44
C MET A 1 -3.58 -14.92 -13.32
N SER A 2 -2.99 -13.87 -13.89
CA SER A 2 -1.81 -13.95 -14.74
C SER A 2 -0.67 -14.55 -13.93
N LYS A 3 -0.13 -15.70 -14.36
CA LYS A 3 1.01 -16.33 -13.67
C LYS A 3 2.23 -15.44 -13.87
N LEU A 4 2.83 -14.95 -12.77
CA LEU A 4 4.11 -14.25 -12.82
C LEU A 4 5.18 -15.21 -13.39
N PRO A 5 6.10 -14.70 -14.23
CA PRO A 5 7.28 -15.44 -14.67
C PRO A 5 8.07 -16.03 -13.49
N SER A 6 8.68 -17.19 -13.72
CA SER A 6 9.37 -17.99 -12.68
C SER A 6 10.50 -17.21 -11.99
N GLY A 7 11.33 -16.48 -12.74
CA GLY A 7 12.46 -15.71 -12.20
C GLY A 7 11.98 -14.54 -11.34
N LEU A 8 10.97 -13.83 -11.82
CA LEU A 8 10.37 -12.69 -11.12
C LEU A 8 9.71 -13.14 -9.80
N ARG A 9 8.97 -14.26 -9.83
CA ARG A 9 8.40 -14.88 -8.63
C ARG A 9 9.49 -15.30 -7.63
N ARG A 10 10.63 -15.82 -8.12
CA ARG A 10 11.75 -16.27 -7.28
C ARG A 10 12.38 -15.10 -6.51
N VAL A 11 12.68 -13.99 -7.21
CA VAL A 11 13.26 -12.78 -6.58
C VAL A 11 12.27 -12.14 -5.62
N TYR A 12 11.02 -11.95 -6.05
CA TYR A 12 9.97 -11.33 -5.24
C TYR A 12 9.76 -12.05 -3.90
N ASN A 13 9.57 -13.38 -3.94
CA ASN A 13 9.36 -14.17 -2.72
C ASN A 13 10.56 -14.13 -1.76
N THR A 14 11.78 -14.01 -2.30
CA THR A 14 13.01 -13.99 -1.49
C THR A 14 13.12 -12.66 -0.76
N LEU A 15 12.90 -11.54 -1.45
CA LEU A 15 12.93 -10.21 -0.85
C LEU A 15 11.78 -10.02 0.14
N TYR A 16 10.58 -10.49 -0.20
CA TYR A 16 9.42 -10.41 0.71
C TYR A 16 9.65 -11.20 2.02
N LYS A 17 10.23 -12.41 1.94
CA LYS A 17 10.62 -13.17 3.13
C LYS A 17 11.65 -12.43 3.98
N ARG A 18 12.64 -11.77 3.35
CA ARG A 18 13.66 -10.98 4.05
C ARG A 18 13.05 -9.76 4.76
N LYS A 19 12.05 -9.11 4.17
CA LYS A 19 11.28 -8.03 4.81
C LYS A 19 10.53 -8.55 6.04
N ALA A 20 9.83 -9.68 5.92
CA ALA A 20 9.10 -10.30 7.03
C ALA A 20 10.00 -10.69 8.21
N THR A 21 11.28 -10.98 7.96
CA THR A 21 12.29 -11.26 8.99
C THR A 21 13.02 -10.01 9.51
N GLY A 22 12.68 -8.81 9.03
CA GLY A 22 13.32 -7.54 9.43
C GLY A 22 14.73 -7.35 8.89
N LEU A 23 15.17 -8.14 7.91
CA LEU A 23 16.51 -8.05 7.32
C LEU A 23 16.63 -6.93 6.28
N ILE A 24 15.51 -6.46 5.74
CA ILE A 24 15.43 -5.33 4.81
C ILE A 24 14.19 -4.49 5.14
N SER A 25 14.29 -3.17 4.97
CA SER A 25 13.19 -2.21 5.21
C SER A 25 12.21 -2.11 4.03
N TYR A 26 12.65 -2.51 2.83
CA TYR A 26 11.89 -2.38 1.59
C TYR A 26 11.81 -3.72 0.84
N ALA A 27 10.66 -3.98 0.21
CA ALA A 27 10.48 -5.12 -0.69
C ALA A 27 9.92 -4.60 -2.04
N PRO A 28 10.64 -4.79 -3.15
CA PRO A 28 10.20 -4.30 -4.46
C PRO A 28 8.97 -5.06 -4.96
N THR A 29 8.14 -4.34 -5.71
CA THR A 29 6.97 -4.87 -6.40
C THR A 29 7.36 -5.78 -7.56
N PRO A 30 6.46 -6.68 -8.01
CA PRO A 30 6.68 -7.49 -9.21
C PRO A 30 7.02 -6.67 -10.46
N SER A 31 6.48 -5.45 -10.59
CA SER A 31 6.75 -4.57 -11.73
C SER A 31 8.17 -4.00 -11.66
N GLU A 32 8.63 -3.51 -10.51
CA GLU A 32 10.01 -2.99 -10.36
C GLU A 32 11.07 -4.06 -10.63
N ILE A 33 10.81 -5.31 -10.22
CA ILE A 33 11.69 -6.44 -10.53
C ILE A 33 11.69 -6.74 -12.04
N LYS A 34 10.53 -6.59 -12.70
CA LYS A 34 10.40 -6.77 -14.14
C LYS A 34 11.20 -5.73 -14.91
N ASP A 35 11.06 -4.46 -14.53
CA ASP A 35 11.75 -3.34 -15.16
C ASP A 35 13.27 -3.47 -15.00
N TYR A 36 13.72 -3.91 -13.81
CA TYR A 36 15.12 -4.24 -13.59
C TYR A 36 15.60 -5.37 -14.51
N PHE A 37 14.85 -6.47 -14.64
CA PHE A 37 15.22 -7.57 -15.53
C PHE A 37 15.26 -7.14 -17.00
N GLU A 38 14.31 -6.31 -17.43
CA GLU A 38 14.30 -5.75 -18.80
C GLU A 38 15.51 -4.85 -19.04
N SER A 39 15.91 -4.03 -18.04
CA SER A 39 17.09 -3.16 -18.14
C SER A 39 18.42 -3.92 -18.20
N GLN A 40 18.48 -5.11 -17.61
CA GLN A 40 19.68 -5.96 -17.57
C GLN A 40 19.65 -7.05 -18.65
N GLU A 41 18.64 -7.06 -19.53
CA GLU A 41 18.40 -8.09 -20.54
C GLU A 41 18.32 -9.51 -19.97
N PHE A 42 17.80 -9.67 -18.75
CA PHE A 42 17.62 -10.97 -18.10
C PHE A 42 16.36 -11.67 -18.63
N ASP A 43 16.48 -12.97 -18.93
CA ASP A 43 15.31 -13.79 -19.25
C ASP A 43 14.48 -14.04 -17.98
N VAL A 44 13.37 -13.30 -17.88
CA VAL A 44 12.40 -13.35 -16.77
C VAL A 44 11.84 -14.76 -16.53
N ASN A 45 11.86 -15.63 -17.54
CA ASN A 45 11.37 -17.01 -17.46
C ASN A 45 12.45 -18.02 -17.09
N ASN A 46 13.73 -17.63 -17.15
CA ASN A 46 14.86 -18.51 -16.90
C ASN A 46 16.11 -17.73 -16.44
N ILE A 47 16.07 -17.21 -15.21
CA ILE A 47 17.22 -16.51 -14.60
C ILE A 47 18.25 -17.51 -14.07
N THR A 48 19.54 -17.22 -14.29
CA THR A 48 20.63 -17.96 -13.64
C THR A 48 20.74 -17.60 -12.15
N ASP A 49 21.48 -18.41 -11.40
CA ASP A 49 21.72 -18.12 -9.98
C ASP A 49 22.56 -16.85 -9.79
N GLU A 50 23.48 -16.51 -10.70
CA GLU A 50 24.21 -15.24 -10.63
C GLU A 50 23.28 -14.04 -10.88
N GLN A 51 22.41 -14.12 -11.88
CA GLN A 51 21.43 -13.07 -12.19
C GLN A 51 20.44 -12.87 -11.03
N PHE A 52 20.04 -13.98 -10.38
CA PHE A 52 19.23 -13.95 -9.18
C PHE A 52 19.94 -13.21 -8.03
N GLU A 53 21.17 -13.58 -7.70
CA GLU A 53 21.93 -12.91 -6.62
C GLU A 53 22.23 -11.45 -6.94
N GLN A 54 22.45 -11.12 -8.22
CA GLN A 54 22.63 -9.73 -8.67
C GLN A 54 21.37 -8.90 -8.43
N ALA A 55 20.19 -9.44 -8.76
CA ALA A 55 18.91 -8.79 -8.49
C ALA A 55 18.65 -8.62 -6.99
N ILE A 56 18.90 -9.66 -6.20
CA ILE A 56 18.79 -9.58 -4.74
C ILE A 56 19.75 -8.52 -4.19
N SER A 57 21.00 -8.49 -4.64
CA SER A 57 21.98 -7.48 -4.23
C SER A 57 21.56 -6.07 -4.63
N TYR A 58 20.98 -5.87 -5.81
CA TYR A 58 20.51 -4.57 -6.27
C TYR A 58 19.42 -4.01 -5.34
N PHE A 59 18.38 -4.81 -5.08
CA PHE A 59 17.25 -4.39 -4.23
C PHE A 59 17.54 -4.41 -2.72
N THR A 60 18.66 -5.01 -2.30
CA THR A 60 19.09 -5.00 -0.89
C THR A 60 20.12 -3.93 -0.58
N LYS A 61 20.91 -3.49 -1.57
CA LYS A 61 21.91 -2.41 -1.41
C LYS A 61 21.38 -1.03 -1.82
N GLY A 62 20.35 -0.98 -2.64
CA GLY A 62 19.76 0.28 -3.12
C GLY A 62 18.57 0.73 -2.28
N GLU A 63 18.78 1.71 -1.41
CA GLU A 63 17.84 2.84 -1.38
C GLU A 63 17.75 3.36 -2.83
N LEU A 64 16.57 3.33 -3.42
CA LEU A 64 16.34 3.54 -4.85
C LEU A 64 16.96 4.88 -5.32
N SER A 65 18.13 4.81 -5.96
CA SER A 65 18.74 5.90 -6.71
C SER A 65 18.55 5.60 -8.19
N THR A 66 17.58 6.26 -8.81
CA THR A 66 17.45 6.39 -10.27
C THR A 66 17.02 7.83 -10.56
N VAL A 67 17.97 8.73 -10.86
CA VAL A 67 18.46 9.12 -12.20
C VAL A 67 17.72 10.35 -12.73
N ASN A 68 18.42 11.49 -12.66
CA ASN A 68 18.63 12.40 -13.78
C ASN A 68 19.88 13.24 -13.47
N GLN A 69 21.03 12.67 -13.82
CA GLN A 69 22.32 13.35 -13.82
C GLN A 69 22.78 13.39 -15.27
N GLU A 70 22.37 14.43 -15.99
CA GLU A 70 23.01 14.91 -17.22
C GLU A 70 22.41 16.29 -17.59
N TYR A 71 23.29 17.27 -17.86
CA TYR A 71 23.05 18.70 -18.22
C TYR A 71 22.58 19.61 -17.06
N PHE A 72 23.34 20.59 -16.56
CA PHE A 72 24.30 21.51 -17.18
C PHE A 72 25.47 21.81 -16.26
N ASP A 73 26.67 21.77 -16.84
CA ASP A 73 27.84 22.52 -16.38
C ASP A 73 27.97 23.78 -17.26
N ALA A 74 28.55 24.85 -16.69
CA ALA A 74 28.88 26.16 -17.27
C ALA A 74 27.75 27.18 -17.54
N VAL A 75 27.66 28.21 -16.67
CA VAL A 75 28.05 29.60 -17.01
C VAL A 75 28.60 30.29 -15.74
N SER A 76 29.85 30.74 -15.84
CA SER A 76 30.53 31.66 -14.90
C SER A 76 30.01 33.09 -15.00
N SER A 77 30.16 33.81 -13.88
CA SER A 77 30.31 35.27 -13.75
C SER A 77 29.26 36.17 -14.40
N ASP A 78 28.53 36.92 -13.56
CA ASP A 78 28.82 38.35 -13.53
C ASP A 78 28.52 39.04 -12.19
N LYS A 79 29.32 40.07 -11.97
CA LYS A 79 29.46 40.97 -10.81
C LYS A 79 28.29 41.98 -10.74
N ALA A 80 27.79 42.27 -9.53
CA ALA A 80 27.28 43.59 -9.11
C ALA A 80 26.86 43.50 -7.63
N GLU A 81 27.69 43.97 -6.68
CA GLU A 81 27.73 45.33 -6.11
C GLU A 81 26.93 45.47 -4.81
N VAL A 82 27.68 45.88 -3.78
CA VAL A 82 27.29 46.10 -2.38
C VAL A 82 26.88 47.57 -2.21
N PRO A 83 26.00 47.91 -1.27
CA PRO A 83 26.42 48.81 -0.18
C PRO A 83 25.88 48.31 1.17
N SER A 84 26.70 47.83 2.11
CA SER A 84 27.50 48.59 3.08
C SER A 84 26.68 49.50 4.02
N SER A 85 26.35 48.96 5.20
CA SER A 85 26.44 49.70 6.46
C SER A 85 26.66 48.73 7.65
N LYS A 86 27.76 48.94 8.36
CA LYS A 86 28.20 48.36 9.66
C LYS A 86 28.46 49.59 10.58
N PRO A 87 28.77 49.48 11.89
CA PRO A 87 28.67 48.34 12.82
C PRO A 87 28.08 48.71 14.20
N GLU A 88 27.68 47.72 15.01
CA GLU A 88 27.91 47.77 16.46
C GLU A 88 27.99 46.36 17.05
N ALA A 89 29.11 46.07 17.71
CA ALA A 89 29.47 44.81 18.36
C ALA A 89 29.07 44.87 19.85
N LYS A 90 28.78 43.82 20.62
CA LYS A 90 29.50 42.56 20.82
C LYS A 90 28.60 41.60 21.63
N ALA A 91 28.60 40.31 21.30
CA ALA A 91 28.81 39.21 22.25
C ALA A 91 28.90 37.88 21.46
N SER A 92 29.90 37.08 21.80
CA SER A 92 30.37 35.85 21.12
C SER A 92 29.27 34.88 20.65
N PRO A 93 29.27 34.38 19.40
CA PRO A 93 28.57 33.15 19.08
C PRO A 93 29.56 31.98 19.14
N GLU A 94 29.61 31.31 20.28
CA GLU A 94 29.86 29.86 20.21
C GLU A 94 28.55 29.20 19.80
N SER A 95 28.28 29.21 18.50
CA SER A 95 27.87 28.04 17.72
C SER A 95 27.49 28.50 16.32
N ASN A 96 27.96 27.81 15.29
CA ASN A 96 27.61 28.05 13.89
C ASN A 96 26.19 27.57 13.58
N GLN A 97 25.20 27.87 14.43
CA GLN A 97 23.84 27.38 14.29
C GLN A 97 23.00 28.31 13.40
N ILE A 98 22.27 27.71 12.47
CA ILE A 98 21.29 28.36 11.60
C ILE A 98 19.92 28.26 12.27
N ILE A 99 19.26 29.39 12.45
CA ILE A 99 17.86 29.45 12.93
C ILE A 99 16.97 29.70 11.71
N VAL A 100 15.98 28.85 11.50
CA VAL A 100 15.08 28.90 10.34
C VAL A 100 13.66 29.26 10.78
N SER A 101 13.01 30.18 10.06
CA SER A 101 11.64 30.58 10.36
C SER A 101 10.62 29.54 9.88
N GLY A 102 9.43 29.50 10.50
CA GLY A 102 8.35 28.62 10.07
C GLY A 102 7.93 28.82 8.62
N ALA A 103 7.93 30.06 8.13
CA ALA A 103 7.62 30.39 6.74
C ALA A 103 8.65 29.81 5.76
N ASP A 104 9.94 29.87 6.10
CA ASP A 104 11.02 29.30 5.27
C ASP A 104 10.93 27.77 5.22
N LYS A 105 10.58 27.13 6.35
CA LYS A 105 10.32 25.69 6.39
C LYS A 105 9.15 25.30 5.49
N GLN A 106 8.03 26.01 5.59
CA GLN A 106 6.84 25.73 4.78
C GLN A 106 7.10 25.91 3.28
N ALA A 107 7.77 27.00 2.89
CA ALA A 107 8.14 27.25 1.49
C ALA A 107 9.04 26.14 0.94
N LEU A 108 10.03 25.70 1.73
CA LEU A 108 10.94 24.64 1.32
C LEU A 108 10.25 23.28 1.27
N VAL A 109 9.38 22.95 2.23
CA VAL A 109 8.57 21.72 2.22
C VAL A 109 7.67 21.68 0.97
N SER A 110 6.99 22.78 0.67
CA SER A 110 6.14 22.90 -0.52
C SER A 110 6.92 22.73 -1.82
N SER A 111 8.09 23.38 -1.92
CA SER A 111 8.95 23.29 -3.09
C SER A 111 9.54 21.88 -3.27
N GLN A 112 10.06 21.28 -2.20
CA GLN A 112 10.65 19.94 -2.25
C GLN A 112 9.61 18.85 -2.51
N SER A 113 8.43 18.91 -1.88
CA SER A 113 7.35 17.95 -2.15
C SER A 113 6.92 18.01 -3.61
N SER A 114 6.73 19.22 -4.14
CA SER A 114 6.40 19.43 -5.56
C SER A 114 7.48 18.89 -6.50
N ALA A 115 8.76 19.11 -6.17
CA ALA A 115 9.89 18.59 -6.95
C ALA A 115 9.98 17.05 -6.92
N LEU A 116 9.55 16.43 -5.82
CA LEU A 116 9.44 14.98 -5.70
C LEU A 116 8.19 14.40 -6.36
N GLY A 117 7.35 15.24 -6.99
CA GLY A 117 6.12 14.83 -7.66
C GLY A 117 4.92 14.66 -6.73
N PHE A 118 5.00 15.14 -5.49
CA PHE A 118 3.91 15.09 -4.52
C PHE A 118 3.30 16.48 -4.32
N SER A 119 1.98 16.58 -4.43
CA SER A 119 1.26 17.80 -4.07
C SER A 119 0.72 17.64 -2.66
N LEU A 120 1.35 18.30 -1.69
CA LEU A 120 0.82 18.44 -0.34
C LEU A 120 -0.23 19.56 -0.32
N THR A 121 -1.28 19.42 0.48
CA THR A 121 -2.17 20.55 0.77
C THR A 121 -1.45 21.57 1.66
N GLU A 122 -2.04 22.76 1.81
CA GLU A 122 -1.51 23.80 2.69
C GLU A 122 -1.42 23.30 4.15
N GLU A 123 -2.46 22.64 4.64
CA GLU A 123 -2.50 22.07 6.00
C GLU A 123 -1.44 20.98 6.21
N GLU A 124 -1.23 20.13 5.20
CA GLU A 124 -0.22 19.07 5.25
C GLU A 124 1.19 19.64 5.21
N THR A 125 1.40 20.69 4.41
CA THR A 125 2.67 21.42 4.35
C THR A 125 3.01 22.05 5.70
N ILE A 126 2.02 22.66 6.37
CA ILE A 126 2.18 23.22 7.71
C ILE A 126 2.52 22.10 8.71
N ALA A 127 1.78 21.00 8.72
CA ALA A 127 2.00 19.89 9.64
C ALA A 127 3.41 19.28 9.49
N VAL A 128 3.87 19.09 8.24
CA VAL A 128 5.23 18.61 7.97
C VAL A 128 6.27 19.65 8.41
N ALA A 129 6.04 20.94 8.13
CA ALA A 129 6.95 22.02 8.53
C ALA A 129 7.06 22.16 10.07
N ASP A 130 5.98 21.93 10.80
CA ASP A 130 5.95 21.97 12.26
C ASP A 130 6.66 20.79 12.91
N SER A 131 6.77 19.65 12.20
CA SER A 131 7.54 18.49 12.65
C SER A 131 9.07 18.65 12.54
N ILE A 132 9.52 19.69 11.83
CA ILE A 132 10.94 19.99 11.60
C ILE A 132 11.43 20.96 12.67
N ASP A 133 12.62 20.72 13.23
CA ASP A 133 13.24 21.61 14.22
C ASP A 133 13.48 23.03 13.67
N ASN A 134 13.75 24.00 14.55
CA ASN A 134 14.00 25.39 14.15
C ASN A 134 15.49 25.77 14.13
N VAL A 135 16.37 24.88 14.62
CA VAL A 135 17.79 25.17 14.84
C VAL A 135 18.63 24.05 14.27
N PHE A 136 19.60 24.39 13.42
CA PHE A 136 20.43 23.43 12.70
C PHE A 136 21.91 23.78 12.77
N ALA A 137 22.79 22.78 12.74
CA ALA A 137 24.23 23.00 12.75
C ALA A 137 24.76 23.55 11.41
N ASP A 138 24.07 23.25 10.30
CA ASP A 138 24.37 23.76 8.97
C ASP A 138 23.15 23.60 8.05
N TYR A 139 23.26 24.12 6.82
CA TYR A 139 22.18 24.08 5.85
C TYR A 139 21.93 22.66 5.32
N SER A 140 22.95 21.79 5.30
CA SER A 140 22.80 20.40 4.88
C SER A 140 21.94 19.61 5.87
N ALA A 141 22.13 19.83 7.18
CA ALA A 141 21.32 19.25 8.24
C ALA A 141 19.86 19.73 8.16
N PHE A 142 19.65 21.01 7.84
CA PHE A 142 18.31 21.55 7.60
C PHE A 142 17.62 20.89 6.40
N ILE A 143 18.26 20.86 5.23
CA ILE A 143 17.71 20.21 4.02
C ILE A 143 17.42 18.73 4.28
N SER A 144 18.34 18.03 4.95
CA SER A 144 18.17 16.61 5.28
C SER A 144 16.98 16.38 6.21
N SER A 145 16.78 17.26 7.21
CA SER A 145 15.62 17.20 8.11
C SER A 145 14.31 17.40 7.35
N VAL A 146 14.26 18.38 6.44
CA VAL A 146 13.08 18.64 5.60
C VAL A 146 12.77 17.45 4.70
N THR A 147 13.77 16.91 4.01
CA THR A 147 13.60 15.73 3.16
C THR A 147 13.13 14.51 3.97
N ASN A 148 13.69 14.29 5.17
CA ASN A 148 13.27 13.18 6.03
C ASN A 148 11.84 13.37 6.56
N ALA A 149 11.43 14.59 6.90
CA ALA A 149 10.06 14.88 7.32
C ALA A 149 9.05 14.62 6.20
N ILE A 150 9.37 15.05 4.97
CA ILE A 150 8.54 14.75 3.79
C ILE A 150 8.46 13.24 3.55
N LYS A 151 9.59 12.53 3.57
CA LYS A 151 9.64 11.06 3.41
C LYS A 151 8.81 10.35 4.47
N GLY A 152 8.94 10.74 5.74
CA GLY A 152 8.21 10.15 6.85
C GLY A 152 6.70 10.37 6.73
N TYR A 153 6.29 11.58 6.32
CA TYR A 153 4.89 11.89 6.07
C TYR A 153 4.31 11.05 4.93
N ILE A 154 5.04 10.92 3.83
CA ILE A 154 4.63 10.10 2.68
C ILE A 154 4.54 8.62 3.07
N ALA A 155 5.53 8.09 3.81
CA ALA A 155 5.49 6.72 4.30
C ALA A 155 4.25 6.47 5.18
N HIS A 156 3.96 7.37 6.12
CA HIS A 156 2.75 7.27 6.94
C HIS A 156 1.45 7.31 6.12
N LYS A 157 1.38 8.14 5.07
CA LYS A 157 0.25 8.16 4.12
C LYS A 157 0.09 6.81 3.43
N PHE A 158 1.18 6.23 2.94
CA PHE A 158 1.15 4.91 2.30
C PHE A 158 0.71 3.82 3.28
N ASP A 159 1.29 3.78 4.49
CA ASP A 159 0.91 2.81 5.52
C ASP A 159 -0.58 2.92 5.88
N THR A 160 -1.11 4.14 5.97
CA THR A 160 -2.54 4.38 6.22
C THR A 160 -3.39 3.83 5.09
N ILE A 161 -3.03 4.10 3.83
CA ILE A 161 -3.76 3.60 2.65
C ILE A 161 -3.69 2.07 2.57
N GLU A 162 -2.54 1.47 2.87
CA GLU A 162 -2.38 0.00 2.90
C GLU A 162 -3.30 -0.62 3.95
N ASN A 163 -3.33 -0.06 5.16
CA ASN A 163 -4.21 -0.51 6.24
C ASN A 163 -5.70 -0.37 5.88
N ASP A 164 -6.08 0.77 5.29
CA ASP A 164 -7.47 1.00 4.85
C ASP A 164 -7.89 0.02 3.76
N LEU A 165 -6.99 -0.29 2.82
CA LEU A 165 -7.23 -1.27 1.76
C LEU A 165 -7.37 -2.70 2.32
N GLU A 166 -6.55 -3.07 3.29
CA GLU A 166 -6.63 -4.38 3.96
C GLU A 166 -7.93 -4.50 4.77
N SER A 167 -8.32 -3.45 5.50
CA SER A 167 -9.60 -3.39 6.22
C SER A 167 -10.78 -3.54 5.27
N SER A 168 -10.80 -2.76 4.19
CA SER A 168 -11.87 -2.81 3.18
C SER A 168 -11.99 -4.21 2.54
N THR A 169 -10.86 -4.86 2.26
CA THR A 169 -10.84 -6.22 1.73
C THR A 169 -11.44 -7.22 2.71
N THR A 170 -11.14 -7.06 4.00
CA THR A 170 -11.66 -7.90 5.07
C THR A 170 -13.16 -7.72 5.24
N GLU A 171 -13.64 -6.47 5.28
CA GLU A 171 -15.07 -6.14 5.38
C GLU A 171 -15.88 -6.73 4.20
N VAL A 172 -15.37 -6.62 2.98
CA VAL A 172 -16.04 -7.21 1.80
C VAL A 172 -16.11 -8.73 1.91
N ARG A 173 -15.02 -9.38 2.37
CA ARG A 173 -15.00 -10.84 2.57
C ARG A 173 -16.01 -11.27 3.63
N GLU A 174 -16.07 -10.55 4.75
CA GLU A 174 -17.04 -10.81 5.82
C GLU A 174 -18.47 -10.63 5.36
N TYR A 175 -18.75 -9.56 4.61
CA TYR A 175 -20.06 -9.31 4.02
C TYR A 175 -20.50 -10.46 3.09
N LEU A 176 -19.61 -10.91 2.19
CA LEU A 176 -19.90 -12.02 1.28
C LEU A 176 -20.11 -13.34 2.02
N ASN A 177 -19.33 -13.62 3.07
CA ASN A 177 -19.51 -14.79 3.91
C ASN A 177 -20.87 -14.76 4.64
N ALA A 178 -21.24 -13.61 5.22
CA ALA A 178 -22.54 -13.44 5.87
C ALA A 178 -23.70 -13.65 4.89
N ARG A 179 -23.62 -13.09 3.69
CA ARG A 179 -24.63 -13.29 2.63
C ARG A 179 -24.72 -14.73 2.18
N THR A 180 -23.59 -15.40 2.00
CA THR A 180 -23.53 -16.83 1.64
C THR A 180 -24.17 -17.69 2.73
N ASN A 181 -23.89 -17.42 4.00
CA ASN A 181 -24.48 -18.14 5.12
C ASN A 181 -26.00 -17.95 5.19
N GLN A 182 -26.47 -16.71 5.01
CA GLN A 182 -27.91 -16.42 4.94
C GLN A 182 -28.59 -17.15 3.78
N LEU A 183 -27.95 -17.22 2.60
CA LEU A 183 -28.48 -17.93 1.45
C LEU A 183 -28.54 -19.45 1.70
N ASN A 184 -27.46 -20.03 2.24
CA ASN A 184 -27.40 -21.44 2.60
C ASN A 184 -28.49 -21.81 3.62
N GLN A 185 -28.71 -20.95 4.61
CA GLN A 185 -29.79 -21.13 5.58
C GLN A 185 -31.18 -21.10 4.91
N LYS A 186 -31.41 -20.15 4.00
CA LYS A 186 -32.67 -20.10 3.23
C LYS A 186 -32.89 -21.35 2.38
N VAL A 187 -31.83 -21.86 1.73
CA VAL A 187 -31.89 -23.09 0.94
C VAL A 187 -32.19 -24.30 1.83
N SER A 188 -31.54 -24.41 2.99
CA SER A 188 -31.82 -25.48 3.96
C SER A 188 -33.27 -25.44 4.42
N ASN A 189 -33.77 -24.28 4.84
CA ASN A 189 -35.16 -24.11 5.28
C ASN A 189 -36.15 -24.47 4.17
N PHE A 190 -35.84 -24.11 2.92
CA PHE A 190 -36.67 -24.48 1.78
C PHE A 190 -36.71 -26.00 1.57
N ALA A 191 -35.56 -26.68 1.64
CA ALA A 191 -35.48 -28.14 1.52
C ALA A 191 -36.29 -28.85 2.62
N ASP A 192 -36.21 -28.36 3.86
CA ASP A 192 -36.98 -28.90 4.99
C ASP A 192 -38.49 -28.72 4.77
N ASN A 193 -38.92 -27.55 4.28
CA ASN A 193 -40.31 -27.29 3.93
C ASN A 193 -40.82 -28.22 2.82
N VAL A 194 -40.02 -28.45 1.77
CA VAL A 194 -40.37 -29.38 0.68
C VAL A 194 -40.54 -30.80 1.22
N LYS A 195 -39.65 -31.23 2.12
CA LYS A 195 -39.73 -32.56 2.75
C LYS A 195 -40.97 -32.71 3.65
N ALA A 196 -41.35 -31.65 4.37
CA ALA A 196 -42.59 -31.61 5.14
C ALA A 196 -43.81 -31.76 4.23
N ILE A 197 -43.89 -30.97 3.15
CA ILE A 197 -44.98 -31.05 2.16
C ILE A 197 -45.08 -32.46 1.54
N GLN A 198 -43.95 -33.09 1.22
CA GLN A 198 -43.93 -34.44 0.67
C GLN A 198 -44.47 -35.48 1.66
N THR A 199 -44.14 -35.31 2.94
CA THR A 199 -44.64 -36.16 4.03
C THR A 199 -46.15 -36.02 4.18
N ASP A 200 -46.65 -34.79 4.25
CA ASP A 200 -48.08 -34.49 4.37
C ASP A 200 -48.87 -35.01 3.17
N THR A 201 -48.34 -34.82 1.95
CA THR A 201 -48.96 -35.33 0.72
C THR A 201 -49.08 -36.85 0.73
N THR A 202 -48.06 -37.55 1.27
CA THR A 202 -48.08 -39.01 1.40
C THR A 202 -49.12 -39.46 2.42
N ALA A 203 -49.22 -38.77 3.56
CA ALA A 203 -50.23 -39.04 4.58
C ALA A 203 -51.66 -38.83 4.03
N ILE A 204 -51.92 -37.72 3.33
CA ILE A 204 -53.20 -37.45 2.67
C ILE A 204 -53.55 -38.55 1.68
N ARG A 205 -52.59 -38.97 0.84
CA ARG A 205 -52.81 -40.05 -0.14
C ARG A 205 -53.20 -41.37 0.54
N ASN A 206 -52.53 -41.72 1.64
CA ASN A 206 -52.84 -42.94 2.39
C ASN A 206 -54.23 -42.86 3.04
N ASN A 207 -54.58 -41.72 3.62
CA ASN A 207 -55.91 -41.48 4.17
C ASN A 207 -57.01 -41.63 3.10
N LEU A 208 -56.82 -41.03 1.92
CA LEU A 208 -57.76 -41.16 0.80
C LEU A 208 -57.94 -42.61 0.36
N LYS A 209 -56.85 -43.38 0.24
CA LYS A 209 -56.92 -44.83 -0.10
C LYS A 209 -57.69 -45.62 0.96
N ASN A 210 -57.46 -45.34 2.24
CA ASN A 210 -58.16 -45.99 3.34
C ASN A 210 -59.65 -45.65 3.34
N SER A 211 -60.00 -44.36 3.15
CA SER A 211 -61.39 -43.92 3.02
C SER A 211 -62.08 -44.57 1.82
N GLN A 212 -61.42 -44.60 0.66
CA GLN A 212 -61.95 -45.26 -0.54
C GLN A 212 -62.21 -46.75 -0.28
N THR A 213 -61.26 -47.46 0.32
CA THR A 213 -61.40 -48.88 0.66
C THR A 213 -62.59 -49.10 1.61
N THR A 214 -62.74 -48.24 2.61
CA THR A 214 -63.85 -48.29 3.58
C THR A 214 -65.20 -48.06 2.90
N ILE A 215 -65.29 -47.07 1.99
CA ILE A 215 -66.51 -46.79 1.24
C ILE A 215 -66.87 -47.96 0.34
N MET A 216 -65.90 -48.49 -0.43
CA MET A 216 -66.12 -49.64 -1.31
C MET A 216 -66.54 -50.90 -0.54
N ALA A 217 -65.99 -51.11 0.66
CA ALA A 217 -66.40 -52.21 1.53
C ALA A 217 -67.88 -52.09 1.93
N ARG A 218 -68.39 -50.88 2.23
CA ARG A 218 -69.81 -50.67 2.59
C ARG A 218 -70.76 -51.02 1.44
N PHE A 219 -70.39 -50.76 0.19
CA PHE A 219 -71.22 -51.09 -0.98
C PHE A 219 -71.14 -52.57 -1.41
N ARG A 220 -70.19 -53.35 -0.88
CA ARG A 220 -70.08 -54.80 -1.16
C ARG A 220 -70.98 -55.68 -0.28
N PHE A 221 -71.55 -55.12 0.78
CA PHE A 221 -72.42 -55.82 1.74
C PHE A 221 -73.90 -55.41 1.65
N THR A 222 -74.29 -54.73 0.58
CA THR A 222 -75.67 -54.42 0.17
C THR A 222 -75.95 -55.08 -1.17
#